data_AF-A0A920ULB6-F1
#
_entry.id   AF-A0A920ULB6-F1
#
_cell.length_a   1.000
_cell.length_b   1.000
_cell.length_c   1.000
_cell.angle_alpha   90.00
_cell.angle_beta   90.00
_cell.angle_gamma   90.00
#
_symmetry.space_group_name_H-M   'P 1'
#
loop_
_entity.id
_entity.type
_entity.pdbx_description
1 polymer ?
#
loop_
_entity_poly.entity_id
_entity_poly.type
_entity_poly.pdbx_seq_one_letter_code
_entity_poly.pdbx_strand_id
1 'polypeptide(L)'
;MEFVEKHGIRLARELNRVFSKAVELDEHQELRFDRLMDDIVMVDIHQHPMIMPDDISALSSYLRNGEYGWCYEAVKHGGWTAVATANVFRGLINTPELSFASYSDVSGEVSVMLTDMSRHTDVVNVSNSSQILAAKQSGKVAFFPHFGAPGNRETY
;
A
#
# COMPACT_ATOMS: atom_id res chain seq x y z
N MET A 1 -20.85 -0.34 -3.90
CA MET A 1 -19.66 0.53 -3.80
C MET A 1 -19.26 0.94 -5.20
N GLU A 2 -19.01 2.23 -5.37
CA GLU A 2 -18.71 2.87 -6.66
C GLU A 2 -17.22 2.73 -6.99
N PHE A 3 -16.87 2.77 -8.27
CA PHE A 3 -15.47 2.76 -8.68
C PHE A 3 -14.82 4.13 -8.42
N VAL A 4 -13.56 4.13 -8.03
CA VAL A 4 -12.76 5.36 -7.96
C VAL A 4 -12.20 5.65 -9.35
N GLU A 5 -12.27 6.91 -9.78
CA GLU A 5 -11.72 7.37 -11.05
C GLU A 5 -10.65 8.44 -10.79
N LYS A 6 -9.50 8.32 -11.45
CA LYS A 6 -8.43 9.33 -11.45
C LYS A 6 -8.05 9.65 -12.88
N HIS A 7 -8.21 10.92 -13.29
CA HIS A 7 -7.92 11.39 -14.66
C HIS A 7 -8.58 10.56 -15.77
N GLY A 8 -9.86 10.19 -15.62
CA GLY A 8 -10.56 9.38 -16.61
C GLY A 8 -10.19 7.89 -16.61
N ILE A 9 -9.32 7.45 -15.69
CA ILE A 9 -8.92 6.05 -15.54
C ILE A 9 -9.66 5.47 -14.35
N ARG A 10 -10.47 4.43 -14.61
CA ARG A 10 -11.12 3.64 -13.59
C ARG A 10 -10.10 2.78 -12.84
N LEU A 11 -10.11 2.84 -11.52
CA LEU A 11 -9.24 2.03 -10.68
C LEU A 11 -9.94 0.74 -10.26
N ALA A 12 -9.17 -0.33 -10.10
CA ALA A 12 -9.67 -1.59 -9.58
C ALA A 12 -10.19 -1.42 -8.15
N ARG A 13 -11.18 -2.23 -7.75
CA ARG A 13 -11.65 -2.23 -6.36
C ARG A 13 -10.57 -2.78 -5.43
N GLU A 14 -10.39 -2.15 -4.28
CA GLU A 14 -9.50 -2.64 -3.21
C GLU A 14 -10.01 -3.96 -2.62
N LEU A 15 -11.31 -4.01 -2.32
CA LEU A 15 -11.99 -5.17 -1.73
C LEU A 15 -12.89 -5.84 -2.76
N ASN A 16 -13.13 -7.15 -2.57
CA ASN A 16 -14.06 -7.92 -3.40
C ASN A 16 -13.78 -7.82 -4.92
N ARG A 17 -12.50 -7.69 -5.29
CA ARG A 17 -12.04 -7.69 -6.68
C ARG A 17 -11.95 -9.11 -7.24
N VAL A 18 -11.38 -10.01 -6.45
CA VAL A 18 -11.26 -11.44 -6.76
C VAL A 18 -11.99 -12.24 -5.69
N PHE A 19 -12.36 -13.48 -6.02
CA PHE A 19 -12.96 -14.38 -5.05
C PHE A 19 -11.99 -14.59 -3.88
N SER A 20 -12.46 -14.30 -2.67
CA SER A 20 -11.80 -14.63 -1.41
C SER A 20 -12.79 -15.39 -0.56
N LYS A 21 -12.33 -16.47 0.08
CA LYS A 21 -13.15 -17.27 0.99
C LYS A 21 -12.60 -17.11 2.41
N ALA A 22 -13.42 -16.54 3.29
CA ALA A 22 -13.15 -16.57 4.71
C ALA A 22 -13.21 -18.02 5.22
N VAL A 23 -12.31 -18.37 6.13
CA VAL A 23 -12.38 -19.65 6.84
C VAL A 23 -13.54 -19.54 7.83
N GLU A 24 -14.48 -20.48 7.78
CA GLU A 24 -15.55 -20.57 8.78
C GLU A 24 -14.92 -20.99 10.10
N LEU A 25 -15.11 -20.20 11.16
CA LEU A 25 -14.73 -20.57 12.51
C LEU A 25 -15.98 -20.73 13.40
N ASP A 26 -15.81 -21.48 14.48
CA ASP A 26 -16.82 -21.61 15.54
C ASP A 26 -16.72 -20.49 16.59
N GLU A 27 -17.77 -20.25 17.37
CA GLU A 27 -17.82 -19.14 18.34
C GLU A 27 -16.57 -19.01 19.24
N HIS A 28 -15.94 -20.12 19.62
CA HIS A 28 -14.73 -20.10 20.42
C HIS A 28 -13.50 -19.69 19.60
N GLN A 29 -13.43 -20.11 18.34
CA GLN A 29 -12.40 -19.70 17.39
C GLN A 29 -12.52 -18.22 17.01
N GLU A 30 -13.71 -17.67 16.76
CA GLU A 30 -13.92 -16.23 16.56
C GLU A 30 -13.45 -15.42 17.77
N LEU A 31 -13.88 -15.79 18.98
CA LEU A 31 -13.45 -15.11 20.20
C LEU A 31 -11.93 -15.14 20.40
N ARG A 32 -11.29 -16.24 20.01
CA ARG A 32 -9.83 -16.36 20.05
C ARG A 32 -9.17 -15.50 18.97
N PHE A 33 -9.74 -15.46 17.77
CA PHE A 33 -9.27 -14.65 16.65
C PHE A 33 -9.33 -13.16 17.00
N ASP A 34 -10.47 -12.67 17.48
CA ASP A 34 -10.65 -11.26 17.84
C ASP A 34 -9.64 -10.81 18.90
N ARG A 35 -9.47 -11.60 19.97
CA ARG A 35 -8.46 -11.34 21.00
C ARG A 35 -7.05 -11.31 20.43
N LEU A 36 -6.72 -12.25 19.54
CA LEU A 36 -5.40 -12.30 18.93
C LEU A 36 -5.16 -11.04 18.09
N MET A 37 -6.12 -10.66 17.24
CA MET A 37 -6.02 -9.47 16.39
C MET A 37 -5.91 -8.18 17.20
N ASP A 38 -6.63 -8.08 18.31
CA ASP A 38 -6.54 -6.96 19.25
C ASP A 38 -5.14 -6.87 19.91
N ASP A 39 -4.48 -8.00 20.18
CA ASP A 39 -3.17 -8.04 20.83
C ASP A 39 -1.99 -7.86 19.87
N ILE A 40 -2.01 -8.51 18.70
CA ILE A 40 -0.84 -8.59 17.80
C ILE A 40 -0.58 -7.33 16.98
N VAL A 41 0.68 -6.92 16.88
CA VAL A 41 1.09 -5.82 15.98
C VAL A 41 1.54 -6.42 14.66
N MET A 42 0.64 -6.44 13.68
CA MET A 42 0.96 -6.98 12.34
C MET A 42 1.65 -5.92 11.50
N VAL A 43 2.91 -6.18 11.13
CA VAL A 43 3.72 -5.31 10.28
C VAL A 43 4.15 -6.07 9.04
N ASP A 44 3.80 -5.55 7.87
CA ASP A 44 4.36 -5.99 6.61
C ASP A 44 5.56 -5.11 6.23
N ILE A 45 6.68 -5.73 5.89
CA ILE A 45 7.94 -5.04 5.59
C ILE A 45 8.17 -4.81 4.09
N HIS A 46 7.30 -5.30 3.22
CA HIS A 46 7.44 -5.12 1.78
C HIS A 46 6.11 -5.29 1.04
N GLN A 47 5.45 -4.17 0.73
CA GLN A 47 4.21 -4.17 -0.06
C GLN A 47 4.21 -3.12 -1.16
N HIS A 48 3.45 -3.38 -2.21
CA HIS A 48 3.18 -2.43 -3.27
C HIS A 48 1.70 -1.97 -3.22
N PRO A 49 1.28 -1.15 -2.23
CA PRO A 49 -0.12 -0.86 -1.97
C PRO A 49 -0.69 0.22 -2.90
N MET A 50 -0.36 0.17 -4.19
CA MET A 50 -0.93 1.03 -5.22
C MET A 50 -2.18 0.37 -5.80
N ILE A 51 -3.28 1.11 -5.87
CA ILE A 51 -4.47 0.64 -6.58
C ILE A 51 -4.18 0.69 -8.08
N MET A 52 -4.21 -0.47 -8.72
CA MET A 52 -4.01 -0.61 -10.15
C MET A 52 -5.22 -0.13 -10.94
N PRO A 53 -5.05 0.33 -12.20
CA PRO A 53 -6.16 0.50 -13.12
C PRO A 53 -6.98 -0.79 -13.27
N ASP A 54 -8.30 -0.64 -13.45
CA ASP A 54 -9.20 -1.78 -13.70
C ASP A 54 -8.89 -2.43 -15.07
N ASP A 55 -8.52 -1.61 -16.06
CA ASP A 55 -7.86 -2.03 -17.29
C ASP A 55 -6.35 -1.74 -17.21
N ILE A 56 -5.55 -2.81 -17.11
CA ILE A 56 -4.10 -2.72 -16.98
C ILE A 56 -3.41 -2.05 -18.17
N SER A 57 -4.06 -1.99 -19.34
CA SER A 57 -3.52 -1.30 -20.52
C SER A 57 -3.33 0.22 -20.26
N ALA A 58 -4.07 0.78 -19.29
CA ALA A 58 -3.97 2.17 -18.89
C ALA A 58 -2.82 2.47 -17.91
N LEU A 59 -2.05 1.47 -17.46
CA LEU A 59 -1.02 1.62 -16.42
C LEU A 59 0.00 2.71 -16.75
N SER A 60 0.54 2.73 -17.97
CA SER A 60 1.56 3.73 -18.34
C SER A 60 1.00 5.16 -18.30
N SER A 61 -0.25 5.35 -18.72
CA SER A 61 -0.93 6.66 -18.66
C SER A 61 -1.20 7.07 -17.21
N TYR A 62 -1.66 6.13 -16.38
CA TYR A 62 -1.90 6.34 -14.96
C TYR A 62 -0.64 6.77 -14.21
N LEU A 63 0.49 6.07 -14.45
CA LEU A 63 1.78 6.42 -13.84
C LEU A 63 2.26 7.82 -14.27
N ARG A 64 2.06 8.21 -15.53
CA ARG A 64 2.47 9.54 -16.02
C ARG A 64 1.71 10.70 -15.39
N ASN A 65 0.46 10.47 -14.96
CA ASN A 65 -0.35 11.51 -14.32
C ASN A 65 0.17 11.90 -12.94
N GLY A 66 0.83 10.98 -12.23
CA GLY A 66 1.42 11.26 -10.91
C GLY A 66 0.40 11.47 -9.78
N GLU A 67 -0.85 11.06 -9.97
CA GLU A 67 -1.87 11.02 -8.92
C GLU A 67 -2.41 9.58 -8.79
N TYR A 68 -1.97 8.88 -7.75
CA TYR A 68 -2.28 7.47 -7.54
C TYR A 68 -3.33 7.29 -6.44
N GLY A 69 -4.04 6.16 -6.46
CA GLY A 69 -4.78 5.63 -5.33
C GLY A 69 -3.93 4.60 -4.58
N TRP A 70 -4.12 4.53 -3.27
CA TRP A 70 -3.40 3.63 -2.38
C TRP A 70 -4.38 2.74 -1.62
N CYS A 71 -3.99 1.49 -1.39
CA CYS A 71 -4.87 0.43 -0.87
C CYS A 71 -5.12 0.54 0.66
N TYR A 72 -5.53 1.70 1.16
CA TYR A 72 -5.74 1.93 2.60
C TYR A 72 -6.84 1.06 3.19
N GLU A 73 -7.96 0.91 2.49
CA GLU A 73 -9.09 0.09 2.92
C GLU A 73 -8.72 -1.40 2.91
N ALA A 74 -7.99 -1.85 1.88
CA ALA A 74 -7.51 -3.24 1.84
C ALA A 74 -6.54 -3.55 2.98
N VAL A 75 -5.61 -2.63 3.29
CA VAL A 75 -4.66 -2.82 4.39
C VAL A 75 -5.40 -2.86 5.73
N LYS A 76 -6.36 -1.96 5.95
CA LYS A 76 -7.20 -1.95 7.15
C LYS A 76 -8.04 -3.22 7.28
N HIS A 77 -8.69 -3.64 6.21
CA HIS A 77 -9.50 -4.87 6.17
C HIS A 77 -8.65 -6.13 6.40
N GLY A 78 -7.39 -6.13 5.97
CA GLY A 78 -6.45 -7.22 6.20
C GLY A 78 -5.93 -7.33 7.63
N GLY A 79 -6.29 -6.40 8.54
CA GLY A 79 -5.86 -6.41 9.94
C GLY A 79 -4.41 -5.94 10.16
N TRP A 80 -3.80 -5.28 9.18
CA TRP A 80 -2.43 -4.78 9.29
C TRP A 80 -2.36 -3.53 10.16
N THR A 81 -1.41 -3.50 11.09
CA THR A 81 -1.09 -2.29 11.84
C THR A 81 -0.22 -1.34 11.03
N ALA A 82 0.79 -1.88 10.35
CA ALA A 82 1.72 -1.08 9.56
C ALA A 82 2.17 -1.80 8.29
N VAL A 83 2.41 -1.01 7.25
CA VAL A 83 2.92 -1.49 5.96
C VAL A 83 4.10 -0.64 5.51
N ALA A 84 5.21 -1.30 5.18
CA ALA A 84 6.34 -0.69 4.50
C ALA A 84 6.07 -0.68 2.98
N THR A 85 6.08 0.50 2.37
CA THR A 85 5.74 0.65 0.96
C THR A 85 6.98 0.54 0.09
N ALA A 86 7.02 -0.48 -0.76
CA ALA A 86 8.03 -0.70 -1.79
C ALA A 86 7.73 0.16 -3.01
N ASN A 87 7.93 1.47 -2.88
CA ASN A 87 7.68 2.42 -3.97
C ASN A 87 8.67 2.19 -5.11
N VAL A 88 8.17 1.95 -6.32
CA VAL A 88 9.02 1.65 -7.49
C VAL A 88 8.29 1.77 -8.82
N PHE A 89 6.96 1.66 -8.85
CA PHE A 89 6.16 1.62 -10.08
C PHE A 89 6.35 2.84 -10.98
N ARG A 90 6.61 4.02 -10.42
CA ARG A 90 6.92 5.21 -11.23
C ARG A 90 8.14 5.00 -12.14
N GLY A 91 9.07 4.14 -11.73
CA GLY A 91 10.23 3.73 -12.54
C GLY A 91 9.85 3.09 -13.87
N LEU A 92 8.70 2.41 -13.98
CA LEU A 92 8.22 1.80 -15.23
C LEU A 92 7.99 2.81 -16.37
N ILE A 93 7.90 4.11 -16.07
CA ILE A 93 7.80 5.16 -17.09
C ILE A 93 9.11 5.30 -17.87
N ASN A 94 10.24 5.13 -17.19
CA ASN A 94 11.56 5.51 -17.67
C ASN A 94 12.49 4.30 -17.92
N THR A 95 12.19 3.15 -17.32
CA THR A 95 12.94 1.90 -17.49
C THR A 95 11.99 0.71 -17.63
N PRO A 96 12.27 -0.26 -18.52
CA PRO A 96 11.52 -1.51 -18.59
C PRO A 96 11.80 -2.43 -17.39
N GLU A 97 12.86 -2.15 -16.61
CA GLU A 97 13.27 -2.96 -15.46
C GLU A 97 13.37 -2.10 -14.19
N LEU A 98 12.56 -2.47 -13.20
CA LEU A 98 12.41 -1.73 -11.94
C LEU A 98 13.65 -1.75 -11.06
N SER A 99 14.52 -2.76 -11.22
CA SER A 99 15.84 -2.82 -10.59
C SER A 99 16.72 -1.61 -10.92
N PHE A 100 16.44 -0.93 -12.05
CA PHE A 100 17.14 0.26 -12.52
C PHE A 100 16.34 1.56 -12.32
N ALA A 101 15.27 1.53 -11.51
CA ALA A 101 14.52 2.74 -11.20
C ALA A 101 15.46 3.80 -10.60
N SER A 102 15.42 5.01 -11.17
CA SER A 102 16.27 6.09 -10.67
C SER A 102 15.81 6.51 -9.28
N TYR A 103 16.72 7.06 -8.47
CA TYR A 103 16.36 7.64 -7.18
C TYR A 103 15.27 8.72 -7.31
N SER A 104 15.29 9.51 -8.38
CA SER A 104 14.26 10.52 -8.68
C SER A 104 12.88 9.90 -8.92
N ASP A 105 12.80 8.72 -9.54
CA ASP A 105 11.51 8.04 -9.75
C ASP A 105 10.95 7.55 -8.42
N VAL A 106 11.78 6.90 -7.61
CA VAL A 106 11.35 6.36 -6.31
C VAL A 106 10.98 7.48 -5.33
N SER A 107 11.84 8.48 -5.17
CA SER A 107 11.55 9.63 -4.30
C SER A 107 10.33 10.45 -4.78
N GLY A 108 10.12 10.54 -6.10
CA GLY A 108 8.93 11.14 -6.67
C GLY A 108 7.65 10.36 -6.34
N GLU A 109 7.69 9.02 -6.41
CA GLU A 109 6.56 8.17 -6.02
C GLU A 109 6.25 8.27 -4.53
N VAL A 110 7.27 8.25 -3.67
CA VAL A 110 7.11 8.47 -2.21
C VAL A 110 6.43 9.82 -1.95
N SER A 111 6.82 10.87 -2.68
CA SER A 111 6.23 12.20 -2.53
C SER A 111 4.74 12.24 -2.92
N VAL A 112 4.36 11.53 -3.99
CA VAL A 112 2.95 11.34 -4.39
C VAL A 112 2.19 10.60 -3.29
N MET A 113 2.77 9.53 -2.73
CA MET A 113 2.17 8.77 -1.64
C MET A 113 1.91 9.63 -0.42
N LEU A 114 2.93 10.34 0.08
CA LEU A 114 2.80 11.19 1.27
C LEU A 114 1.80 12.33 1.06
N THR A 115 1.73 12.87 -0.16
CA THR A 115 0.75 13.90 -0.53
C THR A 115 -0.66 13.34 -0.47
N ASP A 116 -0.92 12.15 -1.02
CA ASP A 116 -2.23 11.52 -0.96
C ASP A 116 -2.59 11.19 0.49
N MET A 117 -1.69 10.53 1.24
CA MET A 117 -1.86 10.22 2.67
C MET A 117 -2.26 11.44 3.51
N SER A 118 -1.71 12.63 3.22
CA SER A 118 -2.04 13.85 3.96
C SER A 118 -3.50 14.29 3.88
N ARG A 119 -4.25 13.74 2.91
CA ARG A 119 -5.68 13.99 2.68
C ARG A 119 -6.58 13.03 3.48
N HIS A 120 -6.01 12.00 4.10
CA HIS A 120 -6.71 10.96 4.86
C HIS A 120 -6.50 11.13 6.37
N THR A 121 -7.52 10.85 7.18
CA THR A 121 -7.46 10.99 8.64
C THR A 121 -7.15 9.70 9.38
N ASP A 122 -7.39 8.57 8.71
CA ASP A 122 -7.32 7.20 9.21
C ASP A 122 -6.02 6.46 8.84
N VAL A 123 -5.12 7.15 8.12
CA VAL A 123 -3.79 6.65 7.75
C VAL A 123 -2.72 7.62 8.24
N VAL A 124 -1.58 7.11 8.69
CA VAL A 124 -0.48 7.91 9.22
C VAL A 124 0.88 7.49 8.66
N ASN A 125 1.73 8.47 8.35
CA ASN A 125 3.13 8.21 8.05
C ASN A 125 3.91 8.01 9.34
N VAL A 126 4.71 6.94 9.43
CA VAL A 126 5.49 6.60 10.62
C VAL A 126 6.96 6.38 10.28
N SER A 127 7.84 6.50 11.27
CA SER A 127 9.28 6.28 11.10
C SER A 127 9.92 5.41 12.19
N ASN A 128 9.13 4.96 13.17
CA ASN A 128 9.62 4.16 14.29
C ASN A 128 8.50 3.31 14.92
N SER A 129 8.91 2.34 15.74
CA SER A 129 8.01 1.41 16.41
C SER A 129 7.02 2.08 17.36
N SER A 130 7.41 3.12 18.09
CA SER A 130 6.51 3.84 18.99
C SER A 130 5.35 4.49 18.23
N GLN A 131 5.59 5.03 17.04
CA GLN A 131 4.54 5.57 16.17
C GLN A 131 3.64 4.48 15.59
N ILE A 132 4.19 3.31 15.24
CA ILE A 132 3.39 2.15 14.81
C ILE A 132 2.42 1.72 15.92
N LEU A 133 2.90 1.64 17.17
CA LEU A 133 2.07 1.30 18.32
C LEU A 133 0.97 2.34 18.57
N ALA A 134 1.30 3.63 18.45
CA ALA A 134 0.33 4.71 18.57
C ALA A 134 -0.73 4.68 17.46
N ALA A 135 -0.35 4.30 16.23
CA ALA A 135 -1.29 4.10 15.13
C ALA A 135 -2.30 2.99 15.47
N LYS A 136 -1.81 1.83 15.97
CA LYS A 136 -2.69 0.74 16.44
C LYS A 136 -3.69 1.21 17.50
N GLN A 137 -3.18 1.88 18.54
CA GLN A 137 -4.01 2.36 19.66
C GLN A 137 -5.07 3.37 19.23
N SER A 138 -4.80 4.13 18.16
CA SER A 138 -5.74 5.12 17.60
C SER A 138 -6.63 4.55 16.50
N GLY A 139 -6.57 3.24 16.21
CA GLY A 139 -7.35 2.60 15.16
C GLY A 139 -6.98 3.04 13.74
N LYS A 140 -5.76 3.57 13.56
CA LYS A 140 -5.23 4.04 12.28
C LYS A 140 -4.28 3.02 11.69
N VAL A 141 -4.15 3.07 10.37
CA VAL A 141 -3.18 2.26 9.64
C VAL A 141 -1.89 3.06 9.43
N ALA A 142 -0.75 2.47 9.75
CA ALA A 142 0.54 3.09 9.54
C ALA A 142 1.16 2.71 8.19
N PHE A 143 1.70 3.70 7.50
CA PHE A 143 2.46 3.51 6.26
C PHE A 143 3.85 4.12 6.47
N PHE A 144 4.88 3.49 5.91
CA PHE A 144 6.21 4.07 5.90
C PHE A 144 6.96 3.71 4.61
N PRO A 145 7.58 4.68 3.93
CA PRO A 145 8.35 4.41 2.73
C PRO A 145 9.51 3.44 2.99
N HIS A 146 9.61 2.41 2.15
CA HIS A 146 10.76 1.53 2.09
C HIS A 146 11.31 1.51 0.66
N PHE A 147 12.55 1.97 0.50
CA PHE A 147 13.25 1.83 -0.75
C PHE A 147 13.60 0.35 -0.93
N GLY A 148 12.92 -0.33 -1.84
CA GLY A 148 13.22 -1.71 -2.20
C GLY A 148 14.71 -1.85 -2.55
N ALA A 149 15.29 -3.02 -2.26
CA ALA A 149 16.73 -3.25 -2.36
C ALA A 149 17.30 -2.68 -3.67
N PRO A 150 18.38 -1.88 -3.62
CA PRO A 150 19.01 -1.39 -4.84
C PRO A 150 19.39 -2.60 -5.69
N GLY A 151 18.98 -2.60 -6.98
CA GLY A 151 19.49 -3.56 -7.94
C GLY A 151 21.01 -3.58 -7.85
N ASN A 152 21.59 -4.79 -7.78
CA ASN A 152 23.03 -5.00 -7.65
C ASN A 152 23.80 -4.02 -8.54
N ARG A 153 24.47 -3.03 -7.93
CA ARG A 153 25.60 -2.39 -8.59
C ARG A 153 26.79 -3.33 -8.50
N GLU A 154 26.73 -4.44 -9.23
CA GLU A 154 27.96 -5.08 -9.66
C GLU A 154 28.52 -4.24 -10.81
N THR A 155 29.62 -3.53 -10.50
CA THR A 155 30.65 -3.02 -11.43
C THR A 155 30.19 -2.23 -12.65
N TYR A 156 30.54 -0.93 -12.72
CA TYR A 156 31.47 -0.32 -13.68
C TYR A 156 31.81 1.10 -13.23
#